data_AF-G4H824-F1
#
_entry.id   AF-G4H824-F1
#
_cell.length_a   1.000
_cell.length_b   1.000
_cell.length_c   1.000
_cell.angle_alpha   90.00
_cell.angle_beta   90.00
_cell.angle_gamma   90.00
#
_symmetry.space_group_name_H-M   'P 1'
#
loop_
_entity.id
_entity.type
_entity.pdbx_description
1 polymer ?
#
loop_
_entity_poly.entity_id
_entity_poly.type
_entity_poly.pdbx_seq_one_letter_code
_entity_poly.pdbx_strand_id
1 'polypeptide(L)'
;MMDVSPKRRQQLEYIGLREHDLELLAQHRDVFVKVVEEVVDRFYARIGEQPQLMQIINRMSTMERLKETQRVYWLSLAEGRVDEAYLENRIKIGQVHSRIGLNTDYYLGSYMLYLDIAADLFKQLLPEQWTHVVHALSKMFNLDSQLVLEAYEMKEKEKIQNLVTDQQKMLEAITEAVQELTAMIVELDQSASLMADNAMKTAEAQEKAHTLTAELGEEILQIEQMGSLIREISDQSHLLGLNAAIEAAHAGELGRGFEVVAGEVRKLATHSKKAMEEIQSKVSGIIRKLGLVEQESEKTSVNARNQAASSQELAAFVKMMEKLADDLEALKHEYDVHKHDLEAESAPLKSEKATV
;
A
#
# COMPACT_ATOMS: atom_id res chain seq x y z
N MET A 1 7.95 39.31 44.24
CA MET A 1 6.59 38.77 43.93
C MET A 1 6.52 38.22 42.51
N MET A 2 7.44 38.62 41.63
CA MET A 2 7.64 37.99 40.33
C MET A 2 9.02 37.36 40.21
N ASP A 3 9.09 36.04 39.97
CA ASP A 3 10.34 35.32 39.73
C ASP A 3 10.20 34.43 38.49
N VAL A 4 10.48 35.05 37.34
CA VAL A 4 10.25 34.47 36.02
C VAL A 4 11.42 34.74 35.09
N SER A 5 11.58 33.87 34.08
CA SER A 5 12.57 33.96 33.02
C SER A 5 12.49 35.30 32.25
N PRO A 6 13.59 35.71 31.57
CA PRO A 6 13.61 36.96 30.81
C PRO A 6 12.48 37.09 29.78
N LYS A 7 12.15 36.00 29.08
CA LYS A 7 11.04 35.96 28.11
C LYS A 7 9.70 36.24 28.79
N ARG A 8 9.42 35.57 29.92
CA ARG A 8 8.19 35.77 30.68
C ARG A 8 8.13 37.17 31.28
N ARG A 9 9.25 37.71 31.74
CA ARG A 9 9.32 39.09 32.22
C ARG A 9 8.90 40.09 31.14
N GLN A 10 9.41 39.95 29.92
CA GLN A 10 9.01 40.80 28.80
C GLN A 10 7.50 40.70 28.50
N GLN A 11 6.93 39.49 28.57
CA GLN A 11 5.49 39.25 28.42
C GLN A 11 4.67 39.98 29.50
N LEU A 12 5.07 39.86 30.77
CA LEU A 12 4.42 40.54 31.90
C LEU A 12 4.51 42.07 31.77
N GLU A 13 5.66 42.58 31.33
CA GLU A 13 5.89 44.00 31.08
C GLU A 13 4.97 44.53 29.97
N TYR A 14 4.79 43.76 28.89
CA TYR A 14 3.94 44.12 27.76
C TYR A 14 2.46 44.25 28.16
N ILE A 15 1.93 43.32 28.95
CA ILE A 15 0.54 43.38 29.46
C ILE A 15 0.37 44.33 30.65
N GLY A 16 1.47 44.92 31.13
CA GLY A 16 1.46 45.85 32.25
C GLY A 16 1.11 45.22 33.60
N LEU A 17 1.34 43.91 33.78
CA LEU A 17 1.19 43.23 35.06
C LEU A 17 2.44 43.49 35.90
N ARG A 18 2.28 44.21 37.02
CA ARG A 18 3.37 44.67 37.90
C ARG A 18 3.21 44.09 39.31
N GLU A 19 4.26 44.19 40.12
CA GLU A 19 4.20 43.69 41.51
C GLU A 19 3.09 44.34 42.32
N HIS A 20 2.79 45.63 42.10
CA HIS A 20 1.68 46.32 42.77
C HIS A 20 0.31 45.67 42.48
N ASP A 21 0.12 45.05 41.31
CA ASP A 21 -1.14 44.40 40.95
C ASP A 21 -1.29 43.12 41.79
N LEU A 22 -0.19 42.38 41.96
CA LEU A 22 -0.14 41.17 42.78
C LEU A 22 -0.34 41.50 44.27
N GLU A 23 0.28 42.58 44.75
CA GLU A 23 0.09 43.10 46.10
C GLU A 23 -1.37 43.48 46.36
N LEU A 24 -1.99 44.20 45.42
CA LEU A 24 -3.38 44.62 45.53
C LEU A 24 -4.33 43.42 45.63
N LEU A 25 -4.13 42.39 44.80
CA LEU A 25 -4.93 41.17 44.85
C LEU A 25 -4.72 40.41 46.17
N ALA A 26 -3.48 40.31 46.64
CA ALA A 26 -3.15 39.63 47.90
C ALA A 26 -3.68 40.35 49.14
N GLN A 27 -3.67 41.68 49.16
CA GLN A 27 -4.20 42.49 50.27
C GLN A 27 -5.72 42.27 50.47
N HIS A 28 -6.44 42.00 49.38
CA HIS A 28 -7.89 41.78 49.42
C HIS A 28 -8.29 40.29 49.47
N ARG A 29 -7.38 39.40 49.91
CA ARG A 29 -7.61 37.94 49.93
C ARG A 29 -8.89 37.52 50.67
N ASP A 30 -9.23 38.15 51.79
CA ASP A 30 -10.45 37.83 52.55
C ASP A 30 -11.73 38.17 51.78
N VAL A 31 -11.69 39.21 50.95
CA VAL A 31 -12.80 39.56 50.05
C VAL A 31 -12.83 38.57 48.88
N PHE A 32 -11.68 38.19 48.33
CA PHE A 32 -11.56 37.17 47.29
C PHE A 32 -12.21 35.85 47.71
N VAL A 33 -11.99 35.37 48.94
CA VAL A 33 -12.65 34.13 49.43
C VAL A 33 -14.18 34.20 49.30
N LYS A 34 -14.79 35.34 49.65
CA LYS A 34 -16.24 35.54 49.53
C LYS A 34 -16.70 35.64 48.08
N VAL A 35 -15.93 36.32 47.24
CA VAL A 35 -16.22 36.46 45.80
C VAL A 35 -16.12 35.11 45.09
N VAL A 36 -15.11 34.31 45.40
CA VAL A 36 -14.83 33.03 44.73
C VAL A 36 -15.95 32.02 44.92
N GLU A 37 -16.55 31.95 46.11
CA GLU A 37 -17.70 31.07 46.35
C GLU A 37 -18.84 31.36 45.37
N GLU A 38 -19.23 32.64 45.28
CA GLU A 38 -20.34 33.06 44.43
C GLU A 38 -20.00 33.01 42.94
N VAL A 39 -18.77 33.38 42.55
CA VAL A 39 -18.32 33.33 41.16
C VAL A 39 -18.35 31.90 40.63
N VAL A 40 -17.83 30.94 41.39
CA VAL A 40 -17.78 29.54 40.96
C VAL A 40 -19.19 28.98 40.81
N ASP A 41 -20.08 29.24 41.75
CA ASP A 41 -21.45 28.71 41.66
C ASP A 41 -22.24 29.33 40.50
N ARG A 42 -22.14 30.63 40.27
CA ARG A 42 -22.77 31.30 39.12
C ARG A 42 -22.16 30.88 37.79
N PHE A 43 -20.84 30.73 37.73
CA PHE A 43 -20.14 30.27 36.54
C PHE A 43 -20.65 28.88 36.13
N TYR A 44 -20.68 27.92 37.05
CA TYR A 44 -21.13 26.58 36.72
C TYR A 44 -22.64 26.47 36.50
N ALA A 45 -23.46 27.39 37.02
CA ALA A 45 -24.85 27.52 36.60
C ALA A 45 -24.94 27.85 35.09
N ARG A 46 -24.13 28.78 34.59
CA ARG A 46 -24.04 29.10 33.15
C ARG A 46 -23.50 27.94 32.32
N ILE A 47 -22.49 27.23 32.82
CA ILE A 47 -21.95 26.04 32.14
C ILE A 47 -23.02 24.94 32.05
N GLY A 48 -23.86 24.80 33.08
CA GLY A 48 -24.98 23.86 33.10
C GLY A 48 -26.02 24.09 32.00
N GLU A 49 -26.13 25.32 31.49
CA GLU A 49 -27.02 25.68 30.37
C GLU A 49 -26.47 25.20 29.01
N GLN A 50 -25.20 24.78 28.94
CA GLN A 50 -24.53 24.37 27.69
C GLN A 50 -24.41 22.84 27.60
N PRO A 51 -25.24 22.16 26.78
CA PRO A 51 -25.27 20.69 26.74
C PRO A 51 -23.92 20.05 26.36
N GLN A 52 -23.18 20.67 25.44
CA GLN A 52 -21.87 20.17 24.99
C GLN A 52 -20.84 20.19 26.12
N LEU A 53 -20.81 21.24 26.94
CA LEU A 53 -19.90 21.34 28.08
C LEU A 53 -20.29 20.33 29.18
N MET A 54 -21.59 20.15 29.41
CA MET A 54 -22.08 19.14 30.34
C MET A 54 -21.71 17.71 29.94
N GLN A 55 -21.68 17.40 28.64
CA GLN A 55 -21.20 16.10 28.16
C GLN A 55 -19.72 15.88 28.51
N ILE A 56 -18.87 16.89 28.33
CA ILE A 56 -17.44 16.81 28.69
C ILE A 56 -17.30 16.59 30.20
N ILE A 57 -18.03 17.36 31.01
CA ILE A 57 -18.01 17.24 32.47
C ILE A 57 -18.41 15.84 32.90
N ASN A 58 -19.58 15.35 32.46
CA ASN A 58 -20.12 14.04 32.85
C ASN A 58 -19.22 12.87 32.43
N ARG A 59 -18.41 13.04 31.37
CA ARG A 59 -17.44 12.03 30.93
C ARG A 59 -16.17 12.01 31.77
N MET A 60 -15.71 13.18 32.22
CA MET A 60 -14.36 13.35 32.77
C MET A 60 -14.32 13.61 34.29
N SER A 61 -15.41 14.09 34.88
CA SER A 61 -15.48 14.51 36.29
C SER A 61 -16.94 14.64 36.78
N THR A 62 -17.14 15.33 37.90
CA THR A 62 -18.45 15.80 38.39
C THR A 62 -18.43 17.31 38.57
N MET A 63 -19.60 17.93 38.56
CA MET A 63 -19.76 19.37 38.73
C MET A 63 -19.18 19.84 40.08
N GLU A 64 -19.47 19.12 41.14
CA GLU A 64 -19.08 19.40 42.52
C GLU A 64 -17.55 19.42 42.65
N ARG A 65 -16.88 18.40 42.12
CA ARG A 65 -15.42 18.31 42.15
C ARG A 65 -14.75 19.41 41.32
N LEU A 66 -15.35 19.75 40.18
CA LEU A 66 -14.86 20.84 39.34
C LEU A 66 -15.02 22.19 40.03
N LYS A 67 -16.14 22.44 40.70
CA LYS A 67 -16.34 23.64 41.53
C LYS A 67 -15.26 23.77 42.61
N GLU A 68 -14.95 22.72 43.35
CA GLU A 68 -13.86 22.73 44.34
C GLU A 68 -12.50 23.08 43.70
N THR A 69 -12.18 22.44 42.57
CA THR A 69 -10.93 22.70 41.84
C THR A 69 -10.88 24.15 41.34
N GLN A 70 -12.00 24.68 40.86
CA GLN A 70 -12.11 26.04 40.34
C GLN A 70 -11.97 27.08 41.46
N ARG A 71 -12.46 26.80 42.68
CA ARG A 71 -12.23 27.66 43.85
C ARG A 71 -10.75 27.76 44.18
N VAL A 72 -10.04 26.63 44.21
CA VAL A 72 -8.59 26.59 44.46
C VAL A 72 -7.83 27.38 43.39
N TYR A 73 -8.18 27.18 42.12
CA TYR A 73 -7.61 27.95 41.01
C TYR A 73 -7.79 29.45 41.22
N TRP A 74 -9.02 29.89 41.53
CA TRP A 74 -9.31 31.31 41.71
C TRP A 74 -8.55 31.93 42.89
N LEU A 75 -8.48 31.23 44.02
CA LEU A 75 -7.73 31.70 45.18
C LEU A 75 -6.23 31.85 44.87
N SER A 76 -5.68 31.00 44.00
CA SER A 76 -4.28 31.12 43.58
C SER A 76 -3.97 32.39 42.78
N LEU A 77 -4.99 33.07 42.20
CA LEU A 77 -4.80 34.37 41.52
C LEU A 77 -4.51 35.50 42.52
N ALA A 78 -4.91 35.34 43.78
CA ALA A 78 -4.74 36.32 44.85
C ALA A 78 -3.64 35.93 45.85
N GLU A 79 -2.73 35.02 45.48
CA GLU A 79 -1.59 34.64 46.33
C GLU A 79 -0.46 35.68 46.33
N GLY A 80 -0.50 36.66 45.43
CA GLY A 80 0.50 37.72 45.35
C GLY A 80 1.83 37.27 44.74
N ARG A 81 1.87 36.11 44.07
CA ARG A 81 3.08 35.54 43.49
C ARG A 81 2.84 35.01 42.07
N VAL A 82 3.72 35.39 41.15
CA VAL A 82 3.80 34.82 39.80
C VAL A 82 5.24 34.39 39.57
N ASP A 83 5.50 33.10 39.64
CA ASP A 83 6.80 32.49 39.38
C ASP A 83 6.71 31.37 38.34
N GLU A 84 7.85 30.77 37.97
CA GLU A 84 7.84 29.69 36.97
C GLU A 84 6.94 28.51 37.37
N ALA A 85 6.86 28.16 38.65
CA ALA A 85 5.98 27.09 39.12
C ALA A 85 4.48 27.43 38.91
N TYR A 86 4.09 28.67 39.18
CA TYR A 86 2.77 29.19 38.86
C TYR A 86 2.49 29.10 37.36
N LEU A 87 3.41 29.58 36.52
CA LEU A 87 3.26 29.60 35.06
C LEU A 87 3.15 28.18 34.48
N GLU A 88 4.01 27.26 34.91
CA GLU A 88 3.95 25.85 34.50
C GLU A 88 2.62 25.20 34.89
N ASN A 89 2.09 25.51 36.07
CA ASN A 89 0.79 25.02 36.49
C ASN A 89 -0.34 25.51 35.58
N ARG A 90 -0.30 26.78 35.13
CA ARG A 90 -1.27 27.33 34.17
C ARG A 90 -1.18 26.67 32.80
N ILE A 91 0.03 26.42 32.31
CA ILE A 91 0.24 25.67 31.07
C ILE A 91 -0.32 24.25 31.19
N LYS A 92 -0.07 23.54 32.31
CA LYS A 92 -0.63 22.21 32.58
C LYS A 92 -2.16 22.20 32.57
N ILE A 93 -2.79 23.22 33.14
CA ILE A 93 -4.25 23.39 33.07
C ILE A 93 -4.72 23.52 31.61
N GLY A 94 -4.05 24.35 30.81
CA GLY A 94 -4.33 24.48 29.38
C GLY A 94 -4.20 23.14 28.62
N GLN A 95 -3.14 22.38 28.90
CA GLN A 95 -2.92 21.05 28.32
C GLN A 95 -4.04 20.07 28.67
N VAL A 96 -4.54 20.09 29.91
CA VAL A 96 -5.67 19.24 30.33
C VAL A 96 -6.92 19.59 29.53
N HIS A 97 -7.26 20.87 29.41
CA HIS A 97 -8.44 21.31 28.66
C HIS A 97 -8.33 20.99 27.15
N SER A 98 -7.14 21.18 26.58
CA SER A 98 -6.88 20.78 25.19
C SER A 98 -7.01 19.27 25.00
N ARG A 99 -6.55 18.46 25.98
CA ARG A 99 -6.64 16.99 25.92
C ARG A 99 -8.07 16.49 26.00
N ILE A 100 -8.95 17.12 26.79
CA ILE A 100 -10.37 16.73 26.88
C ILE A 100 -11.22 17.28 25.71
N GLY A 101 -10.62 18.05 24.80
CA GLY A 101 -11.29 18.58 23.62
C GLY A 101 -12.20 19.78 23.93
N LEU A 102 -11.90 20.53 25.00
CA LEU A 102 -12.61 21.78 25.24
C LEU A 102 -12.20 22.80 24.17
N ASN A 103 -13.19 23.42 23.51
CA ASN A 103 -12.93 24.43 22.49
C ASN A 103 -12.43 25.73 23.15
N THR A 104 -11.46 26.40 22.51
CA THR A 104 -10.92 27.70 22.92
C THR A 104 -11.98 28.78 23.06
N ASP A 105 -13.06 28.74 22.27
CA ASP A 105 -14.18 29.69 22.34
C ASP A 105 -14.82 29.71 23.73
N TYR A 106 -15.12 28.53 24.27
CA TYR A 106 -15.71 28.40 25.61
C TYR A 106 -14.68 28.63 26.71
N TYR A 107 -13.43 28.20 26.50
CA TYR A 107 -12.36 28.41 27.47
C TYR A 107 -12.06 29.91 27.64
N LEU A 108 -11.84 30.63 26.54
CA LEU A 108 -11.58 32.08 26.56
C LEU A 108 -12.82 32.86 26.99
N GLY A 109 -14.01 32.45 26.54
CA GLY A 109 -15.28 33.03 26.98
C GLY A 109 -15.51 32.92 28.50
N SER A 110 -14.97 31.87 29.14
CA SER A 110 -15.06 31.70 30.59
C SER A 110 -14.41 32.85 31.36
N TYR A 111 -13.31 33.44 30.85
CA TYR A 111 -12.70 34.61 31.49
C TYR A 111 -13.60 35.84 31.48
N MET A 112 -14.42 36.03 30.45
CA MET A 112 -15.41 37.12 30.43
C MET A 112 -16.53 36.87 31.44
N LEU A 113 -17.06 35.64 31.51
CA LEU A 113 -18.05 35.27 32.53
C LEU A 113 -17.51 35.50 33.95
N TYR A 114 -16.25 35.11 34.18
CA TYR A 114 -15.55 35.33 35.43
C TYR A 114 -15.43 36.81 35.79
N LEU A 115 -15.00 37.64 34.84
CA LEU A 115 -14.83 39.08 35.06
C LEU A 115 -16.16 39.79 35.29
N ASP A 116 -17.21 39.45 34.53
CA ASP A 116 -18.55 40.05 34.70
C ASP A 116 -19.09 39.78 36.11
N ILE A 117 -19.08 38.51 36.54
CA ILE A 117 -19.59 38.13 37.86
C ILE A 117 -18.73 38.74 38.97
N ALA A 118 -17.40 38.69 38.83
CA ALA A 118 -16.49 39.21 39.83
C ALA A 118 -16.60 40.74 39.97
N ALA A 119 -16.75 41.48 38.87
CA ALA A 119 -16.88 42.93 38.88
C ALA A 119 -18.12 43.38 39.67
N ASP A 120 -19.27 42.72 39.46
CA ASP A 120 -20.49 43.00 40.21
C ASP A 120 -20.31 42.77 41.72
N LEU A 121 -19.61 41.70 42.10
CA LEU A 121 -19.37 41.36 43.51
C LEU A 121 -18.34 42.29 44.16
N PHE A 122 -17.24 42.59 43.47
CA PHE A 122 -16.24 43.52 43.98
C PHE A 122 -16.82 44.93 44.13
N LYS A 123 -17.70 45.38 43.23
CA LYS A 123 -18.38 46.67 43.35
C LYS A 123 -19.22 46.77 44.64
N GLN A 124 -19.82 45.67 45.08
CA GLN A 124 -20.60 45.62 46.32
C GLN A 124 -19.71 45.55 47.57
N LEU A 125 -18.63 44.78 47.51
CA LEU A 125 -17.77 44.50 48.66
C LEU A 125 -16.64 45.52 48.86
N LEU A 126 -16.18 46.18 47.80
CA LEU A 126 -15.07 47.13 47.76
C LEU A 126 -15.40 48.35 46.87
N PRO A 127 -16.45 49.13 47.19
CA PRO A 127 -16.98 50.19 46.30
C PRO A 127 -15.95 51.27 45.91
N GLU A 128 -14.96 51.53 46.76
CA GLU A 128 -13.92 52.54 46.51
C GLU A 128 -12.73 52.02 45.68
N GLN A 129 -12.52 50.70 45.60
CA GLN A 129 -11.32 50.10 45.00
C GLN A 129 -11.60 49.04 43.93
N TRP A 130 -12.85 48.64 43.72
CA TRP A 130 -13.21 47.52 42.84
C TRP A 130 -12.67 47.66 41.42
N THR A 131 -12.59 48.87 40.87
CA THR A 131 -12.05 49.11 39.52
C THR A 131 -10.58 48.73 39.42
N HIS A 132 -9.78 49.06 40.43
CA HIS A 132 -8.35 48.72 40.49
C HIS A 132 -8.16 47.21 40.67
N VAL A 133 -8.96 46.59 41.54
CA VAL A 133 -8.92 45.13 41.78
C VAL A 133 -9.32 44.35 40.53
N VAL A 134 -10.41 44.74 39.86
CA VAL A 134 -10.87 44.11 38.61
C VAL A 134 -9.85 44.32 37.49
N HIS A 135 -9.19 45.48 37.42
CA HIS A 135 -8.14 45.71 36.43
C HIS A 135 -6.91 44.82 36.66
N ALA A 136 -6.44 44.69 37.92
CA ALA A 136 -5.37 43.76 38.28
C ALA A 136 -5.74 42.30 37.97
N LEU A 137 -6.97 41.89 38.30
CA LEU A 137 -7.50 40.57 37.99
C LEU A 137 -7.60 40.32 36.48
N SER A 138 -8.00 41.33 35.70
CA SER A 138 -8.09 41.24 34.24
C SER A 138 -6.72 40.99 33.62
N LYS A 139 -5.66 41.62 34.13
CA LYS A 139 -4.28 41.35 33.69
C LYS A 139 -3.85 39.92 34.02
N MET A 140 -4.20 39.42 35.20
CA MET A 140 -3.95 38.02 35.58
C MET A 140 -4.68 37.03 34.66
N PHE A 141 -5.95 37.28 34.35
CA PHE A 141 -6.69 36.44 33.40
C PHE A 141 -6.17 36.54 31.97
N ASN A 142 -5.68 37.71 31.56
CA ASN A 142 -5.04 37.86 30.26
C ASN A 142 -3.75 37.04 30.18
N LEU A 143 -2.91 37.07 31.22
CA LEU A 143 -1.73 36.20 31.32
C LEU A 143 -2.11 34.71 31.24
N ASP A 144 -3.07 34.27 32.04
CA ASP A 144 -3.54 32.88 32.04
C ASP A 144 -4.09 32.46 30.65
N SER A 145 -4.82 33.35 29.97
CA SER A 145 -5.32 33.13 28.62
C SER A 145 -4.19 32.90 27.63
N GLN A 146 -3.12 33.71 27.69
CA GLN A 146 -1.95 33.56 26.83
C GLN A 146 -1.22 32.23 27.06
N LEU A 147 -1.04 31.83 28.32
CA LEU A 147 -0.38 30.57 28.68
C LEU A 147 -1.19 29.34 28.24
N VAL A 148 -2.51 29.45 28.27
CA VAL A 148 -3.38 28.37 27.79
C VAL A 148 -3.36 28.30 26.28
N LEU A 149 -3.44 29.44 25.58
CA LEU A 149 -3.29 29.46 24.12
C LEU A 149 -1.95 28.85 23.68
N GLU A 150 -0.85 29.19 24.38
CA GLU A 150 0.46 28.57 24.16
C GLU A 150 0.40 27.04 24.32
N ALA A 151 -0.33 26.51 25.31
CA ALA A 151 -0.50 25.07 25.48
C ALA A 151 -1.29 24.41 24.33
N TYR A 152 -2.32 25.08 23.79
CA TYR A 152 -3.08 24.58 22.64
C TYR A 152 -2.23 24.60 21.35
N GLU A 153 -1.47 25.68 21.14
CA GLU A 153 -0.55 25.81 19.99
C GLU A 153 0.55 24.74 20.01
N MET A 154 1.13 24.47 21.19
CA MET A 154 2.13 23.40 21.35
C MET A 154 1.59 22.04 20.91
N LYS A 155 0.36 21.70 21.29
CA LYS A 155 -0.28 20.43 20.92
C LYS A 155 -0.57 20.35 19.42
N GLU A 156 -1.05 21.44 18.81
CA GLU A 156 -1.30 21.44 17.37
C GLU A 156 0.01 21.34 16.57
N LYS A 157 1.07 22.01 17.05
CA LYS A 157 2.42 21.88 16.47
C LYS A 157 2.96 20.45 16.57
N GLU A 158 2.78 19.78 17.70
CA GLU A 158 3.17 18.37 17.87
C GLU A 158 2.40 17.47 16.89
N LYS A 159 1.09 17.68 16.74
CA LYS A 159 0.26 16.94 15.79
C LYS A 159 0.72 17.15 14.35
N ILE A 160 1.00 18.39 13.96
CA ILE A 160 1.54 18.71 12.62
C ILE A 160 2.90 18.01 12.43
N GLN A 161 3.78 18.05 13.43
CA GLN A 161 5.08 17.38 13.34
C GLN A 161 4.96 15.87 13.14
N ASN A 162 4.03 15.23 13.86
CA ASN A 162 3.74 13.81 13.70
C ASN A 162 3.21 13.50 12.28
N LEU A 163 2.29 14.32 11.76
CA LEU A 163 1.77 14.17 10.40
C LEU A 163 2.88 14.30 9.34
N VAL A 164 3.80 15.25 9.52
CA VAL A 164 4.97 15.42 8.63
C VAL A 164 5.88 14.20 8.69
N THR A 165 6.16 13.66 9.89
CA THR A 165 6.98 12.46 10.05
C THR A 165 6.32 11.22 9.43
N ASP A 166 5.00 11.06 9.58
CA ASP A 166 4.28 9.93 8.98
C ASP A 166 4.23 10.04 7.45
N GLN A 167 4.06 11.26 6.91
CA GLN A 167 4.17 11.50 5.46
C GLN A 167 5.57 11.17 4.92
N GLN A 168 6.64 11.52 5.64
CA GLN A 168 8.02 11.17 5.24
C GLN A 168 8.23 9.66 5.15
N LYS A 169 7.77 8.89 6.14
CA LYS A 169 7.85 7.42 6.12
C LYS A 169 7.08 6.82 4.95
N MET A 170 5.91 7.37 4.64
CA MET A 170 5.13 6.93 3.49
C MET A 170 5.88 7.18 2.17
N LEU A 171 6.58 8.30 2.05
CA LEU A 171 7.38 8.64 0.86
C LEU A 171 8.59 7.73 0.68
N GLU A 172 9.27 7.39 1.78
CA GLU A 172 10.36 6.41 1.78
C GLU A 172 9.85 5.05 1.29
N ALA A 173 8.72 4.58 1.83
CA ALA A 173 8.09 3.33 1.38
C ALA A 173 7.66 3.36 -0.10
N ILE A 174 7.14 4.49 -0.59
CA ILE A 174 6.84 4.66 -2.03
C ILE A 174 8.11 4.58 -2.87
N THR A 175 9.21 5.19 -2.41
CA THR A 175 10.50 5.15 -3.12
C THR A 175 11.03 3.72 -3.24
N GLU A 176 10.98 2.96 -2.14
CA GLU A 176 11.36 1.54 -2.14
C GLU A 176 10.47 0.73 -3.09
N ALA A 177 9.15 0.93 -3.04
CA ALA A 177 8.21 0.25 -3.92
C ALA A 177 8.46 0.57 -5.40
N VAL A 178 8.79 1.81 -5.75
CA VAL A 178 9.13 2.20 -7.14
C VAL A 178 10.43 1.52 -7.59
N GLN A 179 11.45 1.42 -6.73
CA GLN A 179 12.69 0.73 -7.09
C GLN A 179 12.47 -0.77 -7.35
N GLU A 180 11.67 -1.43 -6.50
CA GLU A 180 11.27 -2.82 -6.72
C GLU A 180 10.44 -2.97 -8.00
N LEU A 181 9.52 -2.03 -8.27
CA LEU A 181 8.71 -2.00 -9.48
C LEU A 181 9.57 -1.94 -10.75
N THR A 182 10.56 -1.04 -10.77
CA THR A 182 11.49 -0.88 -11.90
C THR A 182 12.32 -2.15 -12.14
N ALA A 183 12.77 -2.80 -11.07
CA ALA A 183 13.47 -4.08 -11.19
C ALA A 183 12.57 -5.17 -11.79
N MET A 184 11.32 -5.28 -11.32
CA MET A 184 10.34 -6.22 -11.86
C MET A 184 9.98 -5.94 -13.32
N ILE A 185 9.90 -4.67 -13.72
CA ILE A 185 9.65 -4.24 -15.12
C ILE A 185 10.74 -4.80 -16.05
N VAL A 186 12.01 -4.65 -15.68
CA VAL A 186 13.14 -5.16 -16.48
C VAL A 186 13.10 -6.68 -16.61
N GLU A 187 12.83 -7.39 -15.51
CA GLU A 187 12.73 -8.85 -15.52
C GLU A 187 11.55 -9.35 -16.36
N LEU A 188 10.39 -8.70 -16.26
CA LEU A 188 9.20 -9.04 -17.04
C LEU A 188 9.39 -8.78 -18.53
N ASP A 189 10.03 -7.67 -18.91
CA ASP A 189 10.34 -7.37 -20.32
C ASP A 189 11.26 -8.45 -20.92
N GLN A 190 12.32 -8.81 -20.19
CA GLN A 190 13.23 -9.87 -20.61
C GLN A 190 12.51 -11.22 -20.74
N SER A 191 11.65 -11.55 -19.77
CA SER A 191 10.86 -12.78 -19.77
C SER A 191 9.88 -12.84 -20.95
N ALA A 192 9.18 -11.73 -21.22
CA ALA A 192 8.27 -11.62 -22.36
C ALA A 192 9.01 -11.79 -23.70
N SER A 193 10.16 -11.15 -23.86
CA SER A 193 11.01 -11.27 -25.04
C SER A 193 11.50 -12.71 -25.27
N LEU A 194 12.01 -13.37 -24.22
CA LEU A 194 12.43 -14.78 -24.28
C LEU A 194 11.26 -15.71 -24.60
N MET A 195 10.06 -15.42 -24.06
CA MET A 195 8.86 -16.20 -24.30
C MET A 195 8.41 -16.09 -25.77
N ALA A 196 8.46 -14.88 -26.35
CA ALA A 196 8.15 -14.64 -27.76
C ALA A 196 9.13 -15.39 -28.70
N ASP A 197 10.43 -15.32 -28.42
CA ASP A 197 11.47 -16.01 -29.20
C ASP A 197 11.31 -17.53 -29.15
N ASN A 198 11.06 -18.10 -27.96
CA ASN A 198 10.81 -19.53 -27.80
C ASN A 198 9.53 -20.00 -28.51
N ALA A 199 8.47 -19.20 -28.48
CA ALA A 199 7.25 -19.48 -29.22
C ALA A 199 7.51 -19.52 -30.73
N MET A 200 8.26 -18.55 -31.26
CA MET A 200 8.62 -18.50 -32.68
C MET A 200 9.47 -19.70 -33.11
N LYS A 201 10.52 -20.02 -32.34
CA LYS A 201 11.37 -21.21 -32.59
C LYS A 201 10.59 -22.51 -32.54
N THR A 202 9.63 -22.62 -31.62
CA THR A 202 8.77 -23.79 -31.49
C THR A 202 7.83 -23.91 -32.70
N ALA A 203 7.23 -22.81 -33.14
CA ALA A 203 6.39 -22.79 -34.34
C ALA A 203 7.18 -23.22 -35.59
N GLU A 204 8.39 -22.69 -35.78
CA GLU A 204 9.28 -23.10 -36.88
C GLU A 204 9.67 -24.58 -36.82
N ALA A 205 9.95 -25.11 -35.62
CA ALA A 205 10.26 -26.51 -35.43
C ALA A 205 9.07 -27.42 -35.74
N GLN A 206 7.85 -27.00 -35.38
CA GLN A 206 6.63 -27.75 -35.72
C GLN A 206 6.32 -27.74 -37.22
N GLU A 207 6.54 -26.62 -37.91
CA GLU A 207 6.39 -26.56 -39.37
C GLU A 207 7.35 -27.55 -40.06
N LYS A 208 8.62 -27.59 -39.62
CA LYS A 208 9.59 -28.58 -40.13
C LYS A 208 9.17 -30.02 -39.80
N ALA A 209 8.66 -30.27 -38.60
CA ALA A 209 8.19 -31.59 -38.19
C ALA A 209 7.00 -32.03 -39.07
N HIS A 210 6.05 -31.13 -39.35
CA HIS A 210 4.91 -31.39 -40.22
C HIS A 210 5.34 -31.80 -41.63
N THR A 211 6.29 -31.07 -42.24
CA THR A 211 6.85 -31.43 -43.56
C THR A 211 7.50 -32.80 -43.54
N LEU A 212 8.34 -33.10 -42.55
CA LEU A 212 9.01 -34.41 -42.43
C LEU A 212 8.02 -35.55 -42.21
N THR A 213 6.95 -35.33 -41.45
CA THR A 213 5.91 -36.35 -41.26
C THR A 213 5.09 -36.59 -42.52
N ALA A 214 4.85 -35.55 -43.32
CA ALA A 214 4.17 -35.69 -44.61
C ALA A 214 5.03 -36.48 -45.61
N GLU A 215 6.32 -36.16 -45.72
CA GLU A 215 7.28 -36.90 -46.55
C GLU A 215 7.36 -38.38 -46.13
N LEU A 216 7.43 -38.66 -44.82
CA LEU A 216 7.45 -40.04 -44.31
C LEU A 216 6.13 -40.78 -44.59
N GLY A 217 5.00 -40.07 -44.57
CA GLY A 217 3.70 -40.61 -44.97
C GLY A 217 3.69 -41.07 -46.42
N GLU A 218 4.28 -40.29 -47.33
CA GLU A 218 4.42 -40.68 -48.75
C GLU A 218 5.33 -41.90 -48.94
N GLU A 219 6.47 -41.96 -48.24
CA GLU A 219 7.36 -43.13 -48.29
C GLU A 219 6.66 -44.42 -47.83
N ILE A 220 5.83 -44.32 -46.79
CA ILE A 220 5.06 -45.47 -46.29
C ILE A 220 4.05 -45.97 -47.32
N LEU A 221 3.36 -45.07 -48.02
CA LEU A 221 2.43 -45.45 -49.09
C LEU A 221 3.14 -46.22 -50.21
N GLN A 222 4.38 -45.82 -50.54
CA GLN A 222 5.20 -46.55 -51.51
C GLN A 222 5.56 -47.95 -51.01
N ILE A 223 5.91 -48.10 -49.72
CA ILE A 223 6.19 -49.41 -49.11
C ILE A 223 4.96 -50.31 -49.13
N GLU A 224 3.76 -49.79 -48.86
CA GLU A 224 2.52 -50.58 -48.95
C GLU A 224 2.26 -51.07 -50.38
N GLN A 225 2.48 -50.23 -51.39
CA GLN A 225 2.36 -50.61 -52.80
C GLN A 225 3.37 -51.70 -53.19
N MET A 226 4.63 -51.54 -52.81
CA MET A 226 5.67 -52.56 -53.02
C MET A 226 5.32 -53.86 -52.30
N GLY A 227 4.76 -53.77 -51.09
CA GLY A 227 4.36 -54.93 -50.30
C GLY A 227 3.21 -55.72 -50.95
N SER A 228 2.26 -55.02 -51.57
CA SER A 228 1.20 -55.66 -52.36
C SER A 228 1.76 -56.41 -53.57
N LEU A 229 2.67 -55.77 -54.31
CA LEU A 229 3.32 -56.37 -55.48
C LEU A 229 4.12 -57.62 -55.10
N ILE A 230 4.89 -57.58 -54.02
CA ILE A 230 5.68 -58.73 -53.55
C ILE A 230 4.77 -59.88 -53.13
N ARG A 231 3.61 -59.59 -52.53
CA ARG A 231 2.62 -60.61 -52.17
C ARG A 231 2.04 -61.29 -53.42
N GLU A 232 1.71 -60.51 -54.45
CA GLU A 232 1.25 -61.05 -55.73
C GLU A 232 2.31 -61.95 -56.38
N ILE A 233 3.58 -61.51 -56.39
CA ILE A 233 4.71 -62.29 -56.92
C ILE A 233 4.89 -63.59 -56.11
N SER A 234 4.77 -63.52 -54.78
CA SER A 234 4.86 -64.69 -53.91
C SER A 234 3.74 -65.70 -54.19
N ASP A 235 2.49 -65.24 -54.33
CA ASP A 235 1.35 -66.11 -54.66
C ASP A 235 1.51 -66.75 -56.06
N GLN A 236 1.97 -65.98 -57.06
CA GLN A 236 2.31 -66.50 -58.39
C GLN A 236 3.46 -67.51 -58.36
N SER A 237 4.52 -67.24 -57.59
CA SER A 237 5.67 -68.13 -57.44
C SER A 237 5.28 -69.44 -56.74
N HIS A 238 4.36 -69.38 -55.79
CA HIS A 238 3.81 -70.57 -55.14
C HIS A 238 3.03 -71.44 -56.13
N LEU A 239 2.20 -70.83 -56.98
CA LEU A 239 1.46 -71.52 -58.05
C LEU A 239 2.41 -72.10 -59.11
N LEU A 240 3.44 -71.36 -59.52
CA LEU A 240 4.46 -71.84 -60.46
C LEU A 240 5.21 -73.05 -59.89
N GLY A 241 5.62 -72.97 -58.62
CA GLY A 241 6.26 -74.09 -57.93
C GLY A 241 5.33 -75.30 -57.78
N LEU A 242 4.01 -75.08 -57.60
CA LEU A 242 3.03 -76.17 -57.58
C LEU A 242 2.91 -76.84 -58.94
N ASN A 243 2.77 -76.06 -60.02
CA ASN A 243 2.70 -76.58 -61.38
C ASN A 243 3.98 -77.34 -61.76
N ALA A 244 5.15 -76.82 -61.40
CA ALA A 244 6.43 -77.48 -61.63
C ALA A 244 6.56 -78.80 -60.85
N ALA A 245 6.02 -78.89 -59.63
CA ALA A 245 6.01 -80.13 -58.85
C ALA A 245 5.08 -81.20 -59.48
N ILE A 246 3.93 -80.78 -60.03
CA ILE A 246 3.01 -81.68 -60.76
C ILE A 246 3.71 -82.25 -62.01
N GLU A 247 4.39 -81.41 -62.78
CA GLU A 247 5.10 -81.83 -63.99
C GLU A 247 6.29 -82.74 -63.67
N ALA A 248 7.02 -82.44 -62.59
CA ALA A 248 8.10 -83.29 -62.09
C ALA A 248 7.61 -84.68 -61.67
N ALA A 249 6.45 -84.77 -61.03
CA ALA A 249 5.80 -86.04 -60.69
C ALA A 249 5.35 -86.82 -61.95
N HIS A 250 4.88 -86.10 -62.99
CA HIS A 250 4.51 -86.70 -64.28
C HIS A 250 5.71 -87.30 -65.02
N ALA A 251 6.89 -86.69 -64.93
CA ALA A 251 8.12 -87.18 -65.55
C ALA A 251 8.76 -88.39 -64.83
N GLY A 252 8.22 -88.81 -63.69
CA GLY A 252 8.67 -89.99 -62.94
C GLY A 252 10.13 -89.88 -62.47
N GLU A 253 10.94 -90.92 -62.72
CA GLU A 253 12.36 -90.97 -62.30
C GLU A 253 13.20 -89.82 -62.88
N LEU A 254 12.88 -89.33 -64.09
CA LEU A 254 13.59 -88.23 -64.74
C LEU A 254 13.26 -86.85 -64.11
N GLY A 255 12.14 -86.74 -63.39
CA GLY A 255 11.66 -85.50 -62.77
C GLY A 255 12.16 -85.23 -61.36
N ARG A 256 12.82 -86.20 -60.70
CA ARG A 256 13.20 -86.11 -59.27
C ARG A 256 14.02 -84.87 -58.92
N GLY A 257 14.96 -84.46 -59.78
CA GLY A 257 15.76 -83.24 -59.57
C GLY A 257 14.92 -81.97 -59.67
N PHE A 258 13.95 -81.95 -60.59
CA PHE A 258 13.01 -80.84 -60.78
C PHE A 258 12.02 -80.72 -59.62
N GLU A 259 11.60 -81.84 -59.03
CA GLU A 259 10.69 -81.86 -57.88
C GLU A 259 11.31 -81.17 -56.65
N VAL A 260 12.60 -81.38 -56.40
CA VAL A 260 13.33 -80.70 -55.31
C VAL A 260 13.34 -79.19 -55.53
N VAL A 261 13.63 -78.74 -56.75
CA VAL A 261 13.64 -77.31 -57.10
C VAL A 261 12.25 -76.70 -56.95
N ALA A 262 11.21 -77.37 -57.43
CA ALA A 262 9.83 -76.94 -57.29
C ALA A 262 9.39 -76.82 -55.82
N GLY A 263 9.80 -77.76 -54.97
CA GLY A 263 9.61 -77.72 -53.53
C GLY A 263 10.30 -76.53 -52.86
N GLU A 264 11.52 -76.21 -53.28
CA GLU A 264 12.28 -75.06 -52.77
C GLU A 264 11.66 -73.72 -53.18
N VAL A 265 11.18 -73.60 -54.43
CA VAL A 265 10.45 -72.42 -54.91
C VAL A 265 9.17 -72.19 -54.11
N ARG A 266 8.41 -73.25 -53.81
CA ARG A 266 7.20 -73.14 -52.95
C ARG A 266 7.52 -72.69 -51.53
N LYS A 267 8.60 -73.19 -50.94
CA LYS A 267 9.06 -72.77 -49.61
C LYS A 267 9.49 -71.30 -49.63
N LEU A 268 10.27 -70.88 -50.62
CA LEU A 268 10.72 -69.50 -50.78
C LEU A 268 9.53 -68.53 -50.96
N ALA A 269 8.55 -68.92 -51.77
CA ALA A 269 7.30 -68.18 -51.93
C ALA A 269 6.56 -68.04 -50.59
N THR A 270 6.39 -69.14 -49.85
CA THR A 270 5.71 -69.13 -48.54
C THR A 270 6.45 -68.26 -47.51
N HIS A 271 7.78 -68.35 -47.47
CA HIS A 271 8.61 -67.48 -46.63
C HIS A 271 8.49 -66.00 -47.01
N SER A 272 8.47 -65.68 -48.31
CA SER A 272 8.27 -64.30 -48.78
C SER A 272 6.91 -63.76 -48.35
N LYS A 273 5.84 -64.56 -48.44
CA LYS A 273 4.51 -64.17 -47.98
C LYS A 273 4.48 -63.83 -46.49
N LYS A 274 5.06 -64.71 -45.66
CA LYS A 274 5.12 -64.51 -44.21
C LYS A 274 5.95 -63.27 -43.83
N ALA A 275 7.11 -63.08 -44.47
CA ALA A 275 7.91 -61.88 -44.28
C ALA A 275 7.13 -60.61 -44.67
N MET A 276 6.30 -60.69 -45.71
CA MET A 276 5.46 -59.58 -46.15
C MET A 276 4.35 -59.23 -45.15
N GLU A 277 3.73 -60.23 -44.52
CA GLU A 277 2.76 -60.03 -43.45
C GLU A 277 3.39 -59.34 -42.23
N GLU A 278 4.61 -59.73 -41.85
CA GLU A 278 5.36 -59.09 -40.78
C GLU A 278 5.69 -57.63 -41.10
N ILE A 279 6.16 -57.34 -42.31
CA ILE A 279 6.43 -55.97 -42.77
C ILE A 279 5.14 -55.13 -42.77
N GLN A 280 4.02 -55.66 -43.28
CA GLN A 280 2.75 -54.91 -43.30
C GLN A 280 2.26 -54.58 -41.88
N SER A 281 2.44 -55.50 -40.94
CA SER A 281 2.15 -55.26 -39.51
C SER A 281 3.04 -54.14 -38.93
N LYS A 282 4.34 -54.12 -39.26
CA LYS A 282 5.26 -53.06 -38.85
C LYS A 282 4.88 -51.71 -39.45
N VAL A 283 4.58 -51.66 -40.75
CA VAL A 283 4.14 -50.45 -41.46
C VAL A 283 2.87 -49.88 -40.85
N SER A 284 1.86 -50.72 -40.61
CA SER A 284 0.62 -50.31 -39.92
C SER A 284 0.90 -49.72 -38.53
N GLY A 285 1.91 -50.25 -37.83
CA GLY A 285 2.39 -49.71 -36.57
C GLY A 285 3.04 -48.33 -36.69
N ILE A 286 3.77 -48.07 -37.78
CA ILE A 286 4.39 -46.76 -38.06
C ILE A 286 3.31 -45.73 -38.40
N ILE A 287 2.33 -46.07 -39.24
CA ILE A 287 1.20 -45.18 -39.60
C ILE A 287 0.48 -44.68 -38.34
N ARG A 288 0.17 -45.58 -37.40
CA ARG A 288 -0.47 -45.19 -36.13
C ARG A 288 0.40 -44.23 -35.31
N LYS A 289 1.72 -44.45 -35.27
CA LYS A 289 2.64 -43.56 -34.55
C LYS A 289 2.75 -42.21 -35.25
N LEU A 290 2.74 -42.16 -36.57
CA LEU A 290 2.73 -40.92 -37.34
C LEU A 290 1.51 -40.06 -37.03
N GLY A 291 0.30 -40.65 -37.01
CA GLY A 291 -0.91 -39.92 -36.63
C GLY A 291 -0.85 -39.34 -35.21
N LEU A 292 -0.21 -40.05 -34.26
CA LEU A 292 0.03 -39.51 -32.92
C LEU A 292 1.04 -38.35 -32.92
N VAL A 293 2.08 -38.42 -33.74
CA VAL A 293 3.07 -37.33 -33.88
C VAL A 293 2.42 -36.09 -34.51
N GLU A 294 1.59 -36.27 -35.53
CA GLU A 294 0.84 -35.18 -36.18
C GLU A 294 -0.09 -34.48 -35.18
N GLN A 295 -0.84 -35.23 -34.38
CA GLN A 295 -1.72 -34.69 -33.35
C GLN A 295 -0.96 -33.90 -32.27
N GLU A 296 0.15 -34.46 -31.77
CA GLU A 296 0.98 -33.77 -30.76
C GLU A 296 1.71 -32.55 -31.35
N SER A 297 2.06 -32.59 -32.63
CA SER A 297 2.63 -31.46 -33.38
C SER A 297 1.64 -30.30 -33.48
N GLU A 298 0.40 -30.58 -33.89
CA GLU A 298 -0.67 -29.57 -33.97
C GLU A 298 -0.93 -28.92 -32.61
N LYS A 299 -1.04 -29.74 -31.56
CA LYS A 299 -1.20 -29.24 -30.18
C LYS A 299 -0.04 -28.36 -29.73
N THR A 300 1.19 -28.74 -30.07
CA THR A 300 2.39 -27.95 -29.76
C THR A 300 2.40 -26.62 -30.52
N SER A 301 1.96 -26.62 -31.78
CA SER A 301 1.80 -25.41 -32.60
C SER A 301 0.78 -24.43 -32.01
N VAL A 302 -0.38 -24.94 -31.54
CA VAL A 302 -1.38 -24.12 -30.84
C VAL A 302 -0.79 -23.53 -29.55
N ASN A 303 -0.07 -24.32 -28.75
CA ASN A 303 0.57 -23.83 -27.53
C ASN A 303 1.60 -22.72 -27.83
N ALA A 304 2.40 -22.87 -28.88
CA ALA A 304 3.36 -21.85 -29.31
C ALA A 304 2.65 -20.54 -29.70
N ARG A 305 1.54 -20.59 -30.44
CA ARG A 305 0.76 -19.40 -30.79
C ARG A 305 0.18 -18.71 -29.55
N ASN A 306 -0.35 -19.49 -28.60
CA ASN A 306 -0.85 -18.94 -27.34
C ASN A 306 0.26 -18.28 -26.52
N GLN A 307 1.44 -18.91 -26.47
CA GLN A 307 2.62 -18.36 -25.79
C GLN A 307 3.10 -17.05 -26.43
N ALA A 308 3.07 -16.94 -27.75
CA ALA A 308 3.36 -15.69 -28.46
C ALA A 308 2.33 -14.60 -28.11
N ALA A 309 1.03 -14.91 -28.09
CA ALA A 309 0.00 -13.94 -27.70
C ALA A 309 0.19 -13.45 -26.25
N SER A 310 0.42 -14.37 -25.31
CA SER A 310 0.70 -14.00 -23.91
C SER A 310 1.95 -13.14 -23.76
N SER A 311 2.97 -13.32 -24.61
CA SER A 311 4.17 -12.48 -24.58
C SER A 311 3.90 -11.04 -25.01
N GLN A 312 2.97 -10.85 -25.96
CA GLN A 312 2.54 -9.53 -26.40
C GLN A 312 1.71 -8.82 -25.31
N GLU A 313 0.86 -9.57 -24.61
CA GLU A 313 0.10 -9.04 -23.47
C GLU A 313 1.03 -8.62 -22.33
N LEU A 314 2.04 -9.43 -22.00
CA LEU A 314 3.06 -9.07 -21.01
C LEU A 314 3.83 -7.80 -21.41
N ALA A 315 4.22 -7.66 -22.68
CA ALA A 315 4.89 -6.46 -23.16
C ALA A 315 4.00 -5.20 -23.05
N ALA A 316 2.69 -5.33 -23.25
CA ALA A 316 1.75 -4.23 -23.01
C ALA A 316 1.62 -3.89 -21.51
N PHE A 317 1.62 -4.91 -20.65
CA PHE A 317 1.60 -4.74 -19.20
C PHE A 317 2.86 -4.04 -18.69
N VAL A 318 4.04 -4.39 -19.21
CA VAL A 318 5.32 -3.72 -18.93
C VAL A 318 5.21 -2.21 -19.17
N LYS A 319 4.69 -1.78 -20.33
CA LYS A 319 4.49 -0.35 -20.63
C LYS A 319 3.54 0.36 -19.67
N MET A 320 2.50 -0.35 -19.21
CA MET A 320 1.57 0.20 -18.23
C MET A 320 2.26 0.40 -16.87
N MET A 321 3.13 -0.54 -16.48
CA MET A 321 3.90 -0.48 -15.25
C MET A 321 4.98 0.60 -15.28
N GLU A 322 5.65 0.81 -16.42
CA GLU A 322 6.57 1.93 -16.64
C GLU A 322 5.86 3.27 -16.39
N LYS A 323 4.67 3.45 -17.00
CA LYS A 323 3.88 4.66 -16.77
C LYS A 323 3.50 4.85 -15.29
N LEU A 324 3.14 3.76 -14.60
CA LEU A 324 2.82 3.83 -13.17
C LEU A 324 4.03 4.22 -12.33
N ALA A 325 5.22 3.73 -12.67
CA ALA A 325 6.47 4.12 -12.02
C ALA A 325 6.75 5.63 -12.21
N ASP A 326 6.58 6.14 -13.43
CA ASP A 326 6.74 7.56 -13.75
C ASP A 326 5.73 8.44 -12.98
N ASP A 327 4.45 8.03 -12.93
CA ASP A 327 3.40 8.76 -12.22
C ASP A 327 3.70 8.83 -10.70
N LEU A 328 4.24 7.75 -10.11
CA LEU A 328 4.65 7.72 -8.71
C LEU A 328 5.89 8.59 -8.43
N GLU A 329 6.84 8.63 -9.36
CA GLU A 329 8.02 9.49 -9.26
C GLU A 329 7.65 10.98 -9.37
N ALA A 330 6.71 11.32 -10.25
CA ALA A 330 6.17 12.67 -10.36
C ALA A 330 5.48 13.14 -9.07
N LEU A 331 4.69 12.28 -8.43
CA LEU A 331 4.00 12.57 -7.18
C LEU A 331 4.98 12.84 -6.03
N LYS A 332 6.12 12.12 -6.01
CA LYS A 332 7.22 12.40 -5.08
C LYS A 332 7.84 13.77 -5.33
N HIS A 333 8.09 14.12 -6.59
CA HIS A 333 8.68 15.41 -6.92
C HIS A 333 7.79 16.59 -6.51
N GLU A 334 6.47 16.48 -6.72
CA GLU A 334 5.50 17.49 -6.30
C GLU A 334 5.52 17.69 -4.77
N TYR A 335 5.64 16.61 -4.00
CA TYR A 335 5.79 16.68 -2.55
C TYR A 335 7.06 17.41 -2.10
N ASP A 336 8.21 17.11 -2.71
CA ASP A 336 9.50 17.72 -2.35
C ASP A 336 9.48 19.25 -2.60
N VAL A 337 8.83 19.69 -3.68
CA VAL A 337 8.61 21.12 -3.96
C VAL A 337 7.74 21.77 -2.88
N HIS A 338 6.59 21.16 -2.54
CA HIS A 338 5.67 21.71 -1.54
C HIS A 338 6.27 21.78 -0.13
N LYS A 339 7.12 20.82 0.23
CA LYS A 339 7.87 20.83 1.49
C LYS A 339 8.82 22.03 1.57
N HIS A 340 9.55 22.31 0.49
CA HIS A 340 10.49 23.42 0.44
C HIS A 340 9.78 24.78 0.60
N ASP A 341 8.59 24.93 0.03
CA ASP A 341 7.77 26.14 0.17
C ASP A 341 7.27 26.33 1.62
N LEU A 342 6.83 25.26 2.28
CA LEU A 342 6.39 25.29 3.68
C LEU A 342 7.54 25.58 4.67
N GLU A 343 8.75 25.06 4.41
CA GLU A 343 9.95 25.35 5.21
C GLU A 343 10.43 26.79 5.02
N ALA A 344 10.23 27.37 3.83
CA ALA A 344 10.54 28.77 3.55
C ALA A 344 9.57 29.75 4.24
N GLU A 345 8.27 29.44 4.31
CA GLU A 345 7.26 30.27 4.99
C GLU A 345 7.30 30.17 6.53
N SER A 346 7.76 29.04 7.08
CA SER A 346 7.85 28.82 8.53
C SER A 346 9.16 29.31 9.17
N ALA A 347 10.09 29.84 8.37
CA ALA A 347 11.31 30.45 8.88
C ALA A 347 10.95 31.72 9.69
N PRO A 348 11.41 31.84 10.96
CA PRO A 348 11.12 33.03 11.75
C PRO A 348 11.66 34.26 11.02
N LEU A 349 10.81 35.30 10.91
CA LEU A 349 11.20 36.63 10.43
C LEU A 349 12.53 37.01 11.09
N LYS A 350 13.63 36.88 10.35
CA LYS A 350 14.93 37.34 10.82
C LYS A 350 14.73 38.82 11.08
N SER A 351 14.88 39.21 12.34
CA SER A 351 14.86 40.61 12.76
C SER A 351 15.83 41.37 11.86
N GLU A 352 15.30 42.12 10.90
CA GLU A 352 16.07 43.14 10.24
C GLU A 352 16.64 44.03 11.34
N LYS A 353 17.96 44.01 11.48
CA LYS A 353 18.67 44.97 12.30
C LYS A 353 18.35 46.34 11.73
N ALA A 354 17.38 47.03 12.34
CA ALA A 354 17.17 48.44 12.15
C ALA A 354 18.47 49.14 12.56
N THR A 355 19.27 49.48 11.55
CA THR A 355 20.44 50.33 11.68
C THR A 355 20.05 51.67 11.09
N VAL A 356 19.50 52.56 11.91
CA VAL A 356 19.57 54.03 11.74
C VAL A 356 19.58 54.68 13.11
#